data_AF-A0A1V2UBH1-F1
#
_entry.id   AF-A0A1V2UBH1-F1
#
_cell.length_a   1.000
_cell.length_b   1.000
_cell.length_c   1.000
_cell.angle_alpha   90.00
_cell.angle_beta   90.00
_cell.angle_gamma   90.00
#
_symmetry.space_group_name_H-M   'P 1'
#
loop_
_entity.id
_entity.type
_entity.pdbx_description
1 polymer ?
#
loop_
_entity_poly.entity_id
_entity_poly.type
_entity_poly.pdbx_seq_one_letter_code
_entity_poly.pdbx_strand_id
1 'polypeptide(L)'
;MKRKNLYNYKKALNVPYMVQKLTKKFSLENPIKVTKIAVFALTLLSLFTIFKPLMIMLGVIPGLDLACYALIPISVTMMYDSVEPDGLKIYHYLWDSVSYILQYKLIPKRIYQDKKYRAEVDEKIQFEKMG
;
A
#
# COMPACT_ATOMS: atom_id res chain seq x y z
N MET A 1 30.16 -2.37 38.61
CA MET A 1 29.48 -2.87 37.40
C MET A 1 29.26 -1.70 36.43
N LYS A 2 29.90 -1.71 35.24
CA LYS A 2 29.65 -0.70 34.18
C LYS A 2 28.21 -0.82 33.69
N ARG A 3 27.44 0.28 33.70
CA ARG A 3 26.10 0.32 33.10
C ARG A 3 26.25 0.15 31.59
N LYS A 4 25.94 -1.06 31.09
CA LYS A 4 25.86 -1.34 29.65
C LYS A 4 24.69 -0.52 29.10
N ASN A 5 24.99 0.50 28.30
CA ASN A 5 23.98 1.34 27.69
C ASN A 5 23.05 0.46 26.84
N LEU A 6 21.78 0.39 27.20
CA LEU A 6 20.75 -0.28 26.42
C LEU A 6 20.36 0.62 25.25
N TYR A 7 20.96 0.38 24.09
CA TYR A 7 20.60 1.09 22.86
C TYR A 7 19.34 0.45 22.24
N ASN A 8 18.35 1.27 21.93
CA ASN A 8 17.13 0.83 21.24
C ASN A 8 17.35 0.83 19.72
N TYR A 9 17.77 -0.30 19.17
CA TYR A 9 18.04 -0.46 17.74
C TYR A 9 16.78 -0.60 16.86
N LYS A 10 15.57 -0.65 17.43
CA LYS A 10 14.33 -0.82 16.65
C LYS A 10 14.15 0.26 15.59
N LYS A 11 14.54 1.50 15.91
CA LYS A 11 14.46 2.65 15.00
C LYS A 11 15.51 2.57 13.88
N ALA A 12 16.71 2.09 14.18
CA ALA A 12 17.78 1.94 13.19
C ALA A 12 17.53 0.78 12.21
N LEU A 13 16.90 -0.30 12.70
CA LEU A 13 16.58 -1.49 11.93
C LEU A 13 15.21 -1.44 11.24
N ASN A 14 14.49 -0.30 11.31
CA ASN A 14 13.15 -0.13 10.74
C ASN A 14 12.18 -1.30 11.04
N VAL A 15 12.29 -1.88 12.24
CA VAL A 15 11.48 -3.06 12.62
C VAL A 15 10.02 -2.64 12.65
N PRO A 16 9.11 -3.33 11.95
CA PRO A 16 7.70 -2.97 11.96
C PRO A 16 7.12 -3.07 13.37
N TYR A 17 6.17 -2.19 13.69
CA TYR A 17 5.46 -2.25 14.95
C TYR A 17 4.63 -3.53 15.01
N MET A 18 4.90 -4.36 16.02
CA MET A 18 4.22 -5.62 16.26
C MET A 18 3.54 -5.61 17.63
N VAL A 19 2.35 -6.18 17.69
CA VAL A 19 1.58 -6.37 18.93
C VAL A 19 1.68 -7.85 19.30
N GLN A 20 2.17 -8.12 20.51
CA GLN A 20 2.24 -9.48 21.06
C GLN A 20 1.59 -9.57 22.43
N LYS A 21 1.77 -8.56 23.29
CA LYS A 21 1.15 -8.51 24.62
C LYS A 21 -0.10 -7.63 24.56
N LEU A 22 -1.26 -8.24 24.76
CA LEU A 22 -2.54 -7.53 24.85
C LEU A 22 -2.84 -7.14 26.30
N THR A 23 -2.40 -7.93 27.27
CA THR A 23 -2.57 -7.66 28.71
C THR A 23 -1.37 -8.23 29.49
N LYS A 24 -1.17 -7.84 30.76
CA LYS A 24 -0.10 -8.37 31.62
C LYS A 24 -0.06 -9.91 31.71
N LYS A 25 -1.22 -10.57 31.57
CA LYS A 25 -1.38 -12.03 31.65
C LYS A 25 -1.67 -12.69 30.29
N PHE A 26 -1.92 -11.92 29.23
CA PHE A 26 -2.33 -12.48 27.94
C PHE A 26 -1.41 -11.96 26.84
N SER A 27 -0.65 -12.90 26.27
CA SER A 27 0.22 -12.69 25.13
C SER A 27 -0.16 -13.64 24.01
N LEU A 28 -0.21 -13.11 22.79
CA LEU A 28 -0.25 -13.90 21.58
C LEU A 28 1.05 -14.69 21.45
N GLU A 29 0.95 -15.95 21.05
CA GLU A 29 2.10 -16.81 20.77
C GLU A 29 2.92 -16.23 19.61
N ASN A 30 2.23 -15.81 18.53
CA ASN A 30 2.84 -15.15 17.39
C ASN A 30 2.55 -13.63 17.37
N PRO A 31 3.56 -12.76 17.25
CA PRO A 31 3.37 -11.32 17.16
C PRO A 31 2.69 -10.92 15.84
N ILE A 32 1.70 -10.02 15.91
CA ILE A 32 0.97 -9.54 14.72
C ILE A 32 1.42 -8.12 14.39
N LYS A 33 1.77 -7.87 13.12
CA LYS A 33 2.13 -6.51 12.64
C LYS A 33 0.91 -5.58 12.74
N VAL A 34 1.09 -4.36 13.27
CA VAL A 34 0.00 -3.36 13.37
C VAL A 34 -0.57 -3.02 11.98
N THR A 35 0.28 -2.96 10.97
CA THR A 35 -0.13 -2.73 9.58
C THR A 35 -1.09 -3.81 9.07
N LYS A 36 -0.90 -5.06 9.48
CA LYS A 36 -1.78 -6.18 9.13
C LYS A 36 -3.20 -5.98 9.66
N ILE A 37 -3.30 -5.53 10.92
CA ILE A 37 -4.57 -5.21 11.57
C ILE A 37 -5.25 -4.04 10.86
N ALA A 38 -4.48 -3.00 10.53
CA ALA A 38 -5.00 -1.82 9.82
C ALA A 38 -5.56 -2.19 8.44
N VAL A 39 -4.84 -3.00 7.65
CA VAL A 39 -5.30 -3.47 6.33
C VAL A 39 -6.56 -4.32 6.46
N PHE A 40 -6.60 -5.24 7.43
CA PHE A 40 -7.81 -6.03 7.70
C PHE A 40 -9.02 -5.14 8.05
N ALA A 41 -8.84 -4.17 8.95
CA ALA A 41 -9.92 -3.26 9.35
C ALA A 41 -10.38 -2.37 8.19
N LEU A 42 -9.46 -1.83 7.38
CA LEU A 42 -9.75 -1.01 6.21
C LEU A 42 -10.52 -1.79 5.14
N THR A 43 -10.09 -3.01 4.85
CA THR A 43 -10.76 -3.87 3.85
C THR A 43 -12.17 -4.23 4.30
N LEU A 44 -12.35 -4.58 5.56
CA LEU A 44 -13.67 -4.86 6.13
C LEU A 44 -14.57 -3.61 6.09
N LEU A 45 -14.06 -2.45 6.50
CA LEU A 45 -14.79 -1.18 6.42
C LEU A 45 -15.16 -0.82 4.97
N SER A 46 -14.27 -1.07 4.01
CA SER A 46 -14.54 -0.87 2.58
C SER A 46 -15.66 -1.78 2.08
N LEU A 47 -15.72 -3.04 2.54
CA LEU A 47 -16.82 -3.95 2.22
C LEU A 47 -18.18 -3.44 2.72
N PHE A 48 -18.23 -2.89 3.95
CA PHE A 48 -19.47 -2.35 4.52
C PHE A 48 -19.91 -1.00 3.94
N THR A 49 -19.00 -0.24 3.32
CA THR A 49 -19.27 1.12 2.82
C THR A 49 -19.36 1.15 1.29
N ILE A 50 -18.23 0.93 0.60
CA ILE A 50 -18.10 1.08 -0.85
C ILE A 50 -18.70 -0.12 -1.58
N PHE A 51 -18.41 -1.34 -1.11
CA PHE A 51 -18.87 -2.57 -1.77
C PHE A 51 -20.19 -3.12 -1.23
N LYS A 52 -20.86 -2.39 -0.34
CA LYS A 52 -22.18 -2.76 0.20
C LYS A 52 -23.20 -3.20 -0.87
N PRO A 53 -23.41 -2.48 -2.00
CA PRO A 53 -24.37 -2.91 -3.00
C PRO A 53 -24.00 -4.26 -3.64
N LEU A 54 -22.69 -4.50 -3.86
CA LEU A 54 -22.20 -5.77 -4.38
C LEU A 54 -22.44 -6.92 -3.39
N MET A 55 -22.21 -6.68 -2.09
CA MET A 55 -22.47 -7.68 -1.04
C MET A 55 -23.95 -8.01 -0.90
N ILE A 56 -24.85 -7.03 -1.07
CA ILE A 56 -26.31 -7.28 -1.08
C ILE A 56 -26.70 -8.17 -2.27
N MET A 57 -26.13 -7.95 -3.45
CA MET A 57 -26.37 -8.81 -4.60
C MET A 57 -25.89 -10.25 -4.38
N LEU A 58 -24.75 -10.42 -3.70
CA LEU A 58 -24.22 -11.74 -3.34
C LEU A 58 -25.06 -12.43 -2.26
N GLY A 59 -25.74 -11.67 -1.40
CA GLY A 59 -26.64 -12.17 -0.36
C GLY A 59 -27.91 -12.86 -0.88
N VAL A 60 -28.15 -12.86 -2.19
CA VAL A 60 -29.20 -13.71 -2.81
C VAL A 60 -28.91 -15.20 -2.58
N ILE A 61 -27.64 -15.57 -2.47
CA ILE A 61 -27.21 -16.93 -2.11
C ILE A 61 -26.98 -16.96 -0.59
N PRO A 62 -27.76 -17.75 0.17
CA PRO A 62 -27.64 -17.80 1.62
C PRO A 62 -26.23 -18.17 2.08
N GLY A 63 -25.61 -17.31 2.90
CA GLY A 63 -24.30 -17.54 3.52
C GLY A 63 -23.10 -17.17 2.64
N LEU A 64 -23.30 -16.85 1.35
CA LEU A 64 -22.22 -16.39 0.47
C LEU A 64 -21.70 -15.01 0.90
N ASP A 65 -22.62 -14.12 1.29
CA ASP A 65 -22.30 -12.80 1.83
C ASP A 65 -21.42 -12.87 3.07
N LEU A 66 -21.79 -13.72 4.05
CA LEU A 66 -21.01 -13.94 5.27
C LEU A 66 -19.63 -14.52 4.96
N ALA A 67 -19.57 -15.50 4.05
CA ALA A 67 -18.30 -16.07 3.59
C ALA A 67 -17.42 -14.99 2.95
N CYS A 68 -17.98 -14.10 2.13
CA CYS A 68 -17.24 -12.99 1.54
C CYS A 68 -16.70 -12.01 2.60
N TYR A 69 -17.49 -11.66 3.62
CA TYR A 69 -17.03 -10.78 4.71
C TYR A 69 -15.88 -11.38 5.54
N ALA A 70 -15.75 -12.70 5.60
CA ALA A 70 -14.63 -13.35 6.26
C ALA A 70 -13.44 -13.58 5.31
N LEU A 71 -13.69 -14.18 4.16
CA LEU A 71 -12.65 -14.63 3.23
C LEU A 71 -11.93 -13.47 2.54
N ILE A 72 -12.64 -12.40 2.17
CA ILE A 72 -12.04 -11.27 1.45
C ILE A 72 -11.03 -10.52 2.34
N PRO A 73 -11.35 -10.09 3.57
CA PRO A 73 -10.36 -9.43 4.42
C PRO A 73 -9.17 -10.33 4.73
N ILE A 74 -9.39 -11.63 4.97
CA ILE A 74 -8.30 -12.59 5.23
C ILE A 74 -7.39 -12.71 4.01
N SER A 75 -7.96 -12.93 2.82
CA SER A 75 -7.17 -13.11 1.59
C SER A 75 -6.41 -11.84 1.22
N VAL A 76 -7.03 -10.66 1.30
CA VAL A 76 -6.35 -9.39 1.03
C VAL A 76 -5.20 -9.15 2.00
N THR A 77 -5.40 -9.47 3.27
CA THR A 77 -4.36 -9.32 4.29
C THR A 77 -3.20 -10.31 4.07
N MET A 78 -3.49 -11.54 3.62
CA MET A 78 -2.46 -12.50 3.22
C MET A 78 -1.69 -12.04 1.99
N MET A 79 -2.38 -11.55 0.95
CA MET A 79 -1.75 -10.98 -0.24
C MET A 79 -0.88 -9.77 0.11
N TYR A 80 -1.33 -8.94 1.06
CA TYR A 80 -0.56 -7.79 1.54
C TYR A 80 0.78 -8.20 2.19
N ASP A 81 0.80 -9.30 2.94
CA ASP A 81 2.02 -9.79 3.57
C ASP A 81 2.95 -10.56 2.61
N SER A 82 2.38 -11.25 1.61
CA SER A 82 3.15 -12.12 0.70
C SER A 82 3.76 -11.39 -0.49
N VAL A 83 3.17 -10.28 -0.91
CA VAL A 83 3.57 -9.58 -2.14
C VAL A 83 4.48 -8.41 -1.79
N GLU A 84 5.77 -8.54 -2.12
CA GLU A 84 6.74 -7.43 -2.07
C GLU A 84 7.12 -7.06 -3.51
N PRO A 85 6.29 -6.25 -4.20
CA PRO A 85 6.59 -5.85 -5.57
C PRO A 85 7.87 -5.00 -5.56
N ASP A 86 8.86 -5.40 -6.37
CA ASP A 86 10.18 -4.79 -6.46
C ASP A 86 10.94 -4.68 -5.12
N GLY A 87 10.62 -5.53 -4.14
CA GLY A 87 11.19 -5.47 -2.78
C GLY A 87 10.70 -4.27 -1.96
N LEU A 88 9.73 -3.50 -2.47
CA LEU A 88 9.08 -2.40 -1.79
C LEU A 88 7.81 -2.86 -1.08
N LYS A 89 7.45 -2.18 0.02
CA LYS A 89 6.14 -2.40 0.63
C LYS A 89 5.06 -1.95 -0.35
N ILE A 90 3.96 -2.73 -0.46
CA ILE A 90 2.86 -2.50 -1.38
C ILE A 90 2.33 -1.05 -1.38
N TYR A 91 2.25 -0.41 -0.22
CA TYR A 91 1.79 0.99 -0.15
C TYR A 91 2.72 1.96 -0.91
N HIS A 92 4.03 1.76 -0.83
CA HIS A 92 5.00 2.58 -1.58
C HIS A 92 4.86 2.31 -3.07
N TYR A 93 4.81 1.04 -3.46
CA TYR A 93 4.63 0.65 -4.87
C TYR A 93 3.33 1.20 -5.47
N LEU A 94 2.22 1.13 -4.74
CA LEU A 94 0.94 1.69 -5.19
C LEU A 94 1.01 3.20 -5.33
N TRP A 95 1.63 3.89 -4.37
CA TRP A 95 1.80 5.35 -4.44
C TRP A 95 2.66 5.77 -5.63
N ASP A 96 3.76 5.06 -5.88
CA ASP A 96 4.65 5.32 -7.00
C ASP A 96 3.94 5.04 -8.34
N SER A 97 3.16 3.96 -8.40
CA SER A 97 2.34 3.63 -9.57
C SER A 97 1.29 4.70 -9.88
N VAL A 98 0.55 5.15 -8.87
CA VAL A 98 -0.45 6.22 -9.01
C VAL A 98 0.24 7.52 -9.41
N SER A 99 1.34 7.88 -8.75
CA SER A 99 2.12 9.07 -9.06
C SER A 99 2.63 9.04 -10.50
N TYR A 100 3.08 7.88 -10.99
CA TYR A 100 3.52 7.69 -12.35
C TYR A 100 2.38 7.92 -13.36
N ILE A 101 1.21 7.30 -13.13
CA ILE A 101 0.04 7.48 -13.99
C ILE A 101 -0.38 8.95 -14.03
N LEU A 102 -0.48 9.62 -12.87
CA LEU A 102 -0.88 11.02 -12.80
C LEU A 102 0.14 11.94 -13.48
N GLN A 103 1.44 11.73 -13.26
CA GLN A 103 2.49 12.64 -13.73
C GLN A 103 2.91 12.45 -15.17
N TYR A 104 2.78 11.25 -15.74
CA TYR A 104 3.29 10.92 -17.06
C TYR A 104 2.21 10.52 -18.06
N LYS A 105 1.11 9.90 -17.58
CA LYS A 105 0.01 9.48 -18.46
C LYS A 105 -1.06 10.57 -18.61
N LEU A 106 -1.41 11.25 -17.52
CA LEU A 106 -2.42 12.33 -17.54
C LEU A 106 -1.81 13.70 -17.83
N ILE A 107 -0.65 14.00 -17.25
CA ILE A 107 0.15 15.17 -17.61
C ILE A 107 1.24 14.64 -18.53
N PRO A 108 1.34 15.05 -19.81
CA PRO A 108 2.43 14.61 -20.67
C PRO A 108 3.71 15.31 -20.20
N LYS A 109 4.37 14.79 -19.16
CA LYS A 109 5.74 15.18 -18.82
C LYS A 109 6.67 14.21 -19.53
N ARG A 110 7.63 14.73 -20.28
CA ARG A 110 8.69 13.91 -20.89
C ARG A 110 9.96 14.05 -20.05
N ILE A 111 10.63 12.94 -19.80
CA ILE A 111 11.94 12.92 -19.15
C ILE A 111 12.98 12.97 -20.26
N TYR A 112 13.86 13.96 -20.22
CA TYR A 112 15.02 14.06 -21.10
C TYR A 112 16.24 14.36 -20.22
N GLN A 113 17.26 13.51 -20.23
CA GLN A 113 18.50 13.68 -19.45
C GLN A 113 18.25 14.04 -17.96
N ASP A 114 17.45 13.23 -17.25
CA ASP A 114 17.05 13.45 -15.84
C ASP A 114 16.27 14.75 -15.53
N LYS A 115 15.95 15.55 -16.54
CA LYS A 115 15.12 16.75 -16.40
C LYS A 115 13.70 16.46 -16.83
N LYS A 116 12.75 16.89 -16.00
CA LYS A 116 11.30 16.76 -16.24
C LYS A 116 10.83 17.97 -17.04
N TYR A 117 10.54 17.77 -18.33
CA TYR A 117 9.95 18.80 -19.16
C TYR A 117 8.44 18.57 -19.20
N ARG A 118 7.65 19.64 -19.04
CA ARG A 118 6.26 19.59 -19.50
C ARG A 118 6.33 19.44 -21.02
N ALA A 119 5.56 18.55 -21.62
CA ALA A 119 5.40 18.54 -23.07
C ALA A 119 4.72 19.86 -23.44
N GLU A 120 5.53 20.88 -23.71
CA GLU A 120 5.09 22.06 -24.42
C GLU A 120 4.62 21.60 -25.80
N VAL A 121 3.46 22.15 -26.17
CA VAL A 121 2.83 22.02 -27.48
C VAL A 121 3.92 22.22 -28.53
N ASP A 122 4.06 21.28 -29.47
CA ASP A 122 5.02 21.27 -30.57
C ASP A 122 5.44 22.69 -31.02
N GLU A 123 6.46 23.26 -30.38
CA GLU A 123 7.11 24.45 -30.93
C GLU A 123 7.84 23.96 -32.17
N LYS A 124 7.31 24.37 -33.34
CA LYS A 124 7.92 24.07 -34.64
C LYS A 124 9.38 24.51 -34.57
N ILE A 125 10.26 23.51 -34.54
CA ILE A 125 11.71 23.72 -34.64
C ILE A 125 11.96 24.37 -36.00
N GLN A 126 12.17 25.68 -36.02
CA GLN A 126 12.59 26.40 -37.21
C GLN A 126 14.11 26.36 -37.25
N PHE A 127 14.65 25.63 -38.22
CA PHE A 127 16.08 25.67 -38.51
C PHE A 127 16.36 26.94 -39.32
N GLU A 128 17.31 27.76 -38.85
CA GLU A 128 17.84 28.86 -39.66
C GLU A 128 18.43 28.28 -40.95
N LYS A 129 18.02 28.84 -42.09
CA LYS A 129 18.66 28.53 -43.36
C LYS A 129 20.08 29.09 -43.30
N MET A 130 21.07 28.21 -43.36
CA MET A 130 22.45 28.60 -43.66
C MET A 130 22.46 29.24 -45.05
N GLY A 131 22.81 30.53 -45.09
CA GLY A 131 23.03 31.30 -46.30
C GLY A 131 24.35 30.98 -46.97
#